data_AF-A0A4P9XQ52-F1
#
_entry.id   AF-A0A4P9XQ52-F1
#
_cell.length_a   1.000
_cell.length_b   1.000
_cell.length_c   1.000
_cell.angle_alpha   90.00
_cell.angle_beta   90.00
_cell.angle_gamma   90.00
#
_symmetry.space_group_name_H-M   'P 1'
#
loop_
_entity.id
_entity.type
_entity.pdbx_description
1 polymer ?
#
loop_
_entity_poly.entity_id
_entity_poly.type
_entity_poly.pdbx_seq_one_letter_code
_entity_poly.pdbx_strand_id
1 'polypeptide(L)'
;MVQFGSFVDICRAASLIVCPMLGPPGGTGLEADCYSRNVDLGGTLLFQSATLIIHIVALVMTSIMIYHIRSKYTAVGRKEILIFFYLYMAVSVLELLLNSNIIQMAYAAYPYFAAVHVGLMCATFWCLLLNGFVGFQFAEDGTPLSLWSIRLSSLAIAVITAFIAIGTFKGIAGLDPQKPIALWIIYFIFNGAAFVIYVILQVVLVLNTLDDRWPLGDILFGLFFFAIGQVLVFVFSLNICTASKHYIDGVFFGAICTLLAVMMVYKYWDSITKEDLEFSVGGKQNIWEVKEMHGEDEFAYGPPSDPYGYPKATSTYYEERY
;
A
#
# COMPACT_ATOMS: atom_id res chain seq x y z
N MET A 1 6.60 -31.44 -3.61
CA MET A 1 7.66 -30.42 -3.44
C MET A 1 7.56 -29.49 -4.62
N VAL A 2 7.51 -28.18 -4.40
CA VAL A 2 7.39 -27.19 -5.48
C VAL A 2 8.59 -27.30 -6.41
N GLN A 3 8.37 -27.67 -7.66
CA GLN A 3 9.41 -27.72 -8.67
C GLN A 3 9.75 -26.30 -9.18
N PHE A 4 11.05 -25.97 -9.24
CA PHE A 4 11.52 -24.70 -9.77
C PHE A 4 11.02 -24.47 -11.20
N GLY A 5 10.46 -23.29 -11.47
CA GLY A 5 9.97 -22.91 -12.80
C GLY A 5 8.66 -23.58 -13.23
N SER A 6 7.99 -24.31 -12.33
CA SER A 6 6.69 -24.94 -12.57
C SER A 6 5.60 -24.30 -11.72
N PHE A 7 4.43 -24.08 -12.32
CA PHE A 7 3.22 -23.63 -11.61
C PHE A 7 2.31 -24.79 -11.22
N VAL A 8 2.61 -26.04 -11.59
CA VAL A 8 1.68 -27.18 -11.40
C VAL A 8 1.32 -27.38 -9.93
N ASP A 9 2.31 -27.48 -9.04
CA ASP A 9 2.06 -27.69 -7.61
C ASP A 9 1.39 -26.46 -6.96
N ILE A 10 1.77 -25.26 -7.41
CA ILE A 10 1.29 -23.98 -6.89
C ILE A 10 -0.20 -23.80 -7.24
N CYS A 11 -0.55 -24.05 -8.49
CA CYS A 11 -1.90 -23.94 -8.99
C CYS A 11 -2.82 -25.03 -8.46
N ARG A 12 -2.29 -26.22 -8.15
CA ARG A 12 -3.05 -27.26 -7.43
C ARG A 12 -3.37 -26.85 -6.00
N ALA A 13 -2.45 -26.18 -5.32
CA ALA A 13 -2.63 -25.73 -3.95
C ALA A 13 -3.59 -24.52 -3.83
N ALA A 14 -3.51 -23.55 -4.76
CA ALA A 14 -4.29 -22.32 -4.71
C ALA A 14 -4.77 -21.87 -6.10
N SER A 15 -5.99 -21.36 -6.16
CA SER A 15 -6.59 -20.80 -7.37
C SER A 15 -6.04 -19.39 -7.65
N LEU A 16 -4.88 -19.31 -8.31
CA LEU A 16 -4.32 -18.04 -8.77
C LEU A 16 -4.89 -17.64 -10.14
N ILE A 17 -4.97 -16.33 -10.38
CA ILE A 17 -5.44 -15.73 -11.64
C ILE A 17 -4.67 -16.23 -12.88
N VAL A 18 -3.39 -16.58 -12.73
CA VAL A 18 -2.55 -17.06 -13.83
C VAL A 18 -2.78 -18.53 -14.18
N CYS A 19 -3.32 -19.34 -13.26
CA CYS A 19 -3.41 -20.79 -13.39
C CYS A 19 -4.26 -21.28 -14.57
N PRO A 20 -5.43 -20.69 -14.87
CA PRO A 20 -6.25 -21.10 -16.02
C PRO A 20 -5.53 -20.93 -17.37
N MET A 21 -4.52 -20.06 -17.44
CA MET A 21 -3.77 -19.74 -18.66
C MET A 21 -2.50 -20.59 -18.84
N LEU A 22 -2.20 -21.48 -17.90
CA LEU A 22 -1.01 -22.33 -17.91
C LEU A 22 -1.40 -23.80 -18.14
N GLY A 23 -0.51 -24.58 -18.74
CA GLY A 23 -0.74 -25.98 -19.06
C GLY A 23 -0.78 -26.29 -20.57
N PRO A 24 -1.20 -27.51 -20.96
CA PRO A 24 -1.16 -27.93 -22.37
C PRO A 24 -2.08 -27.11 -23.27
N PRO A 25 -1.64 -26.74 -24.49
CA PRO A 25 -2.46 -26.00 -25.44
C PRO A 25 -3.71 -26.81 -25.82
N GLY A 26 -4.89 -26.20 -25.66
CA GLY A 26 -6.20 -26.84 -25.90
C GLY A 26 -6.80 -27.57 -24.69
N GLY A 27 -6.12 -27.57 -23.53
CA GLY A 27 -6.68 -28.06 -22.26
C GLY A 27 -7.42 -26.96 -21.48
N THR A 28 -8.06 -27.35 -20.36
CA THR A 28 -8.84 -26.47 -19.47
C THR A 28 -7.99 -25.61 -18.51
N GLY A 29 -6.68 -25.49 -18.75
CA GLY A 29 -5.73 -24.81 -17.85
C GLY A 29 -5.37 -25.63 -16.61
N LEU A 30 -4.51 -25.08 -15.73
CA LEU A 30 -4.24 -25.66 -14.41
C LEU A 30 -5.34 -25.23 -13.44
N GLU A 31 -5.92 -26.18 -12.73
CA GLU A 31 -6.96 -25.95 -11.70
C GLU A 31 -6.47 -26.32 -10.30
N ALA A 32 -7.12 -25.73 -9.29
CA ALA A 32 -6.87 -26.03 -7.89
C ALA A 32 -7.68 -27.25 -7.45
N ASP A 33 -7.08 -28.11 -6.63
CA ASP A 33 -7.73 -29.33 -6.14
C ASP A 33 -8.91 -29.00 -5.20
N CYS A 34 -8.86 -27.85 -4.53
CA CYS A 34 -9.91 -27.34 -3.67
C CYS A 34 -10.01 -25.81 -3.78
N TYR A 35 -11.21 -25.30 -4.04
CA TYR A 35 -11.52 -23.88 -4.08
C TYR A 35 -12.84 -23.59 -3.35
N SER A 36 -13.04 -22.33 -2.94
CA SER A 36 -14.30 -21.88 -2.34
C SER A 36 -15.48 -22.08 -3.28
N ARG A 37 -16.60 -22.60 -2.77
CA ARG A 37 -17.83 -22.83 -3.51
C ARG A 37 -18.32 -21.57 -4.23
N ASN A 38 -18.90 -21.79 -5.40
CA ASN A 38 -19.51 -20.75 -6.21
C ASN A 38 -20.90 -20.42 -5.67
N VAL A 39 -21.31 -19.16 -5.82
CA VAL A 39 -22.65 -18.69 -5.44
C VAL A 39 -23.34 -18.19 -6.70
N ASP A 40 -24.54 -18.68 -6.97
CA ASP A 40 -25.38 -18.18 -8.05
C ASP A 40 -26.19 -16.99 -7.55
N LEU A 41 -25.96 -15.82 -8.16
CA LEU A 41 -26.73 -14.60 -7.94
C LEU A 41 -27.44 -14.24 -9.24
N GLY A 42 -28.72 -14.56 -9.31
CA GLY A 42 -29.59 -14.16 -10.42
C GLY A 42 -29.17 -14.71 -11.78
N GLY A 43 -28.58 -15.91 -11.85
CA GLY A 43 -28.10 -16.54 -13.08
C GLY A 43 -26.64 -16.23 -13.41
N THR A 44 -25.93 -15.49 -12.56
CA THR A 44 -24.47 -15.29 -12.64
C THR A 44 -23.76 -16.07 -11.55
N LEU A 45 -22.88 -17.00 -11.96
CA LEU A 45 -22.05 -17.79 -11.05
C LEU A 45 -20.85 -16.95 -10.61
N LEU A 46 -20.88 -16.47 -9.36
CA LEU A 46 -19.75 -15.81 -8.72
C LEU A 46 -18.82 -16.85 -8.10
N PHE A 47 -17.55 -16.78 -8.48
CA PHE A 47 -16.50 -17.60 -7.90
C PHE A 47 -15.93 -16.92 -6.65
N GLN A 48 -15.44 -17.71 -5.69
CA GLN A 48 -14.75 -17.21 -4.50
C GLN A 48 -15.42 -16.01 -3.80
N SER A 49 -16.73 -16.11 -3.55
CA SER A 49 -17.54 -15.01 -2.97
C SER A 49 -16.99 -14.46 -1.65
N ALA A 50 -16.36 -15.29 -0.81
CA ALA A 50 -15.71 -14.84 0.43
C ALA A 50 -14.55 -13.88 0.14
N THR A 51 -13.67 -14.24 -0.80
CA THR A 51 -12.52 -13.42 -1.21
C THR A 51 -12.96 -12.12 -1.87
N LEU A 52 -14.05 -12.15 -2.65
CA LEU A 52 -14.66 -10.96 -3.25
C LEU A 52 -15.00 -9.88 -2.20
N ILE A 53 -15.59 -10.28 -1.06
CA ILE A 53 -15.92 -9.35 0.02
C ILE A 53 -14.65 -8.71 0.60
N ILE A 54 -13.58 -9.48 0.77
CA ILE A 54 -12.31 -8.95 1.27
C ILE A 54 -11.70 -7.94 0.30
N HIS A 55 -11.80 -8.16 -1.01
CA HIS A 55 -11.34 -7.19 -2.01
C HIS A 55 -12.14 -5.89 -1.96
N ILE A 56 -13.45 -5.94 -1.72
CA ILE A 56 -14.27 -4.74 -1.49
C ILE A 56 -13.79 -3.99 -0.24
N VAL A 57 -13.54 -4.70 0.87
CA VAL A 57 -12.99 -4.10 2.10
C VAL A 57 -11.61 -3.49 1.83
N ALA A 58 -10.76 -4.17 1.07
CA ALA A 58 -9.44 -3.68 0.71
C ALA A 58 -9.51 -2.37 -0.09
N LEU A 59 -10.45 -2.26 -1.05
CA LEU A 59 -10.68 -1.03 -1.82
C LEU A 59 -11.17 0.14 -0.94
N VAL A 60 -12.09 -0.12 -0.02
CA VAL A 60 -12.58 0.89 0.94
C VAL A 60 -11.42 1.36 1.83
N MET A 61 -10.68 0.44 2.43
CA MET A 61 -9.55 0.76 3.30
C MET A 61 -8.43 1.51 2.54
N THR A 62 -8.13 1.10 1.31
CA THR A 62 -7.16 1.80 0.46
C THR A 62 -7.60 3.22 0.14
N SER A 63 -8.90 3.43 -0.11
CA SER A 63 -9.46 4.76 -0.35
C SER A 63 -9.32 5.67 0.87
N ILE A 64 -9.56 5.13 2.08
CA ILE A 64 -9.36 5.87 3.34
C ILE A 64 -7.88 6.24 3.54
N MET A 65 -6.96 5.31 3.30
CA MET A 65 -5.52 5.59 3.41
C MET A 65 -5.09 6.68 2.41
N ILE A 66 -5.53 6.61 1.15
CA ILE A 66 -5.27 7.65 0.15
C ILE A 66 -5.80 9.01 0.61
N TYR A 67 -7.00 9.05 1.19
CA TYR A 67 -7.57 10.29 1.72
C TYR A 67 -6.70 10.89 2.83
N HIS A 68 -6.25 10.09 3.80
CA HIS A 68 -5.38 10.56 4.89
C HIS A 68 -4.00 11.01 4.42
N ILE A 69 -3.41 10.31 3.44
CA ILE A 69 -2.12 10.72 2.86
C ILE A 69 -2.26 12.09 2.17
N ARG A 70 -3.37 12.31 1.46
CA ARG A 70 -3.65 13.57 0.76
C ARG A 70 -3.97 14.72 1.71
N SER A 71 -4.48 14.45 2.92
CA SER A 71 -4.73 15.50 3.91
C SER A 71 -3.47 16.04 4.57
N LYS A 72 -2.33 15.34 4.50
CA LYS A 72 -1.04 15.90 4.96
C LYS A 72 -0.48 16.87 3.92
N TYR A 73 -0.02 18.06 4.35
CA TYR A 73 0.45 19.11 3.43
C TYR A 73 1.95 19.08 3.14
N THR A 74 2.78 18.73 4.14
CA THR A 74 4.25 18.87 4.12
C THR A 74 5.00 17.53 4.26
N ALA A 75 4.29 16.40 4.21
CA ALA A 75 4.89 15.08 4.41
C ALA A 75 5.87 14.67 3.31
N VAL A 76 7.03 14.19 3.76
CA VAL A 76 8.08 13.62 2.91
C VAL A 76 7.56 12.33 2.25
N GLY A 77 7.83 12.18 0.95
CA GLY A 77 7.45 11.04 0.13
C GLY A 77 5.95 10.97 -0.17
N ARG A 78 5.17 12.01 0.15
CA ARG A 78 3.70 11.96 0.05
C ARG A 78 3.22 11.65 -1.37
N LYS A 79 3.80 12.28 -2.39
CA LYS A 79 3.32 12.08 -3.77
C LYS A 79 3.79 10.74 -4.34
N GLU A 80 4.94 10.26 -3.88
CA GLU A 80 5.63 9.04 -4.23
C GLU A 80 4.87 7.83 -3.68
N ILE A 81 4.52 7.85 -2.39
CA ILE A 81 3.79 6.75 -1.74
C ILE A 81 2.34 6.66 -2.25
N LEU A 82 1.73 7.79 -2.65
CA LEU A 82 0.42 7.77 -3.30
C LEU A 82 0.41 6.94 -4.59
N ILE A 83 1.50 6.93 -5.36
CA ILE A 83 1.61 6.12 -6.57
C ILE A 83 1.51 4.63 -6.22
N PHE A 84 2.16 4.21 -5.12
CA PHE A 84 2.06 2.83 -4.63
C PHE A 84 0.62 2.45 -4.27
N PHE A 85 -0.10 3.30 -3.52
CA PHE A 85 -1.50 3.02 -3.15
C PHE A 85 -2.46 3.04 -4.35
N TYR A 86 -2.23 3.88 -5.36
CA TYR A 86 -3.00 3.84 -6.60
C TYR A 86 -2.74 2.55 -7.40
N LEU A 87 -1.50 2.08 -7.46
CA LEU A 87 -1.17 0.79 -8.09
C LEU A 87 -1.81 -0.38 -7.33
N TYR A 88 -1.73 -0.39 -6.00
CA TYR A 88 -2.38 -1.41 -5.17
C TYR A 88 -3.91 -1.40 -5.34
N MET A 89 -4.53 -0.22 -5.42
CA MET A 89 -5.96 -0.08 -5.73
C MET A 89 -6.28 -0.68 -7.10
N ALA A 90 -5.48 -0.40 -8.14
CA ALA A 90 -5.68 -0.95 -9.47
C ALA A 90 -5.51 -2.49 -9.52
N VAL A 91 -4.53 -3.04 -8.80
CA VAL A 91 -4.36 -4.50 -8.63
C VAL A 91 -5.59 -5.09 -7.94
N SER A 92 -6.03 -4.50 -6.82
CA SER A 92 -7.19 -4.97 -6.04
C SER A 92 -8.49 -4.96 -6.87
N VAL A 93 -8.68 -3.96 -7.74
CA VAL A 93 -9.82 -3.95 -8.69
C VAL A 93 -9.73 -5.11 -9.68
N LEU A 94 -8.56 -5.40 -10.25
CA LEU A 94 -8.41 -6.53 -11.16
C LEU A 94 -8.56 -7.88 -10.44
N GLU A 95 -8.03 -8.02 -9.23
CA GLU A 95 -8.22 -9.22 -8.42
C GLU A 95 -9.69 -9.43 -8.09
N LEU A 96 -10.44 -8.36 -7.78
CA LEU A 96 -11.88 -8.41 -7.60
C LEU A 96 -12.58 -8.96 -8.84
N LEU A 97 -12.27 -8.42 -10.04
CA LEU A 97 -12.93 -8.81 -11.29
C LEU A 97 -12.56 -10.23 -11.76
N LEU A 98 -11.30 -10.65 -11.56
CA LEU A 98 -10.76 -11.92 -12.05
C LEU A 98 -11.04 -13.08 -11.09
N ASN A 99 -10.87 -12.90 -9.77
CA ASN A 99 -11.15 -13.97 -8.79
C ASN A 99 -12.65 -14.26 -8.68
N SER A 100 -13.50 -13.24 -8.86
CA SER A 100 -14.95 -13.45 -8.79
C SER A 100 -15.55 -14.03 -10.07
N ASN A 101 -14.73 -14.24 -11.11
CA ASN A 101 -15.15 -14.68 -12.44
C ASN A 101 -16.20 -13.74 -13.09
N ILE A 102 -16.21 -12.44 -12.73
CA ILE A 102 -16.98 -11.42 -13.45
C ILE A 102 -16.45 -11.34 -14.88
N ILE A 103 -15.13 -11.35 -15.04
CA ILE A 103 -14.47 -11.62 -16.32
C ILE A 103 -14.29 -13.13 -16.42
N GLN A 104 -15.10 -13.75 -17.26
CA GLN A 104 -15.13 -15.20 -17.40
C GLN A 104 -13.80 -15.75 -17.95
N MET A 105 -13.31 -16.84 -17.35
CA MET A 105 -12.08 -17.53 -17.81
C MET A 105 -12.16 -18.01 -19.27
N ALA A 106 -13.36 -18.37 -19.74
CA ALA A 106 -13.60 -18.78 -21.13
C ALA A 106 -13.56 -17.61 -22.14
N TYR A 107 -13.59 -16.37 -21.66
CA TYR A 107 -13.62 -15.21 -22.53
C TYR A 107 -12.24 -14.95 -23.15
N ALA A 108 -12.20 -14.68 -24.45
CA ALA A 108 -10.94 -14.48 -25.18
C ALA A 108 -10.09 -13.31 -24.65
N ALA A 109 -10.70 -12.35 -23.93
CA ALA A 109 -9.98 -11.24 -23.33
C ALA A 109 -9.33 -11.59 -21.97
N TYR A 110 -9.72 -12.68 -21.31
CA TYR A 110 -9.17 -13.09 -20.01
C TYR A 110 -7.63 -13.09 -19.95
N PRO A 111 -6.88 -13.70 -20.91
CA PRO A 111 -5.41 -13.69 -20.88
C PRO A 111 -4.80 -12.28 -20.88
N TYR A 112 -5.47 -11.29 -21.49
CA TYR A 112 -5.00 -9.90 -21.48
C TYR A 112 -5.20 -9.25 -20.12
N PHE A 113 -6.36 -9.45 -19.48
CA PHE A 113 -6.60 -8.96 -18.13
C PHE A 113 -5.68 -9.63 -17.10
N ALA A 114 -5.47 -10.94 -17.21
CA ALA A 114 -4.51 -11.67 -16.38
C ALA A 114 -3.07 -11.16 -16.57
N ALA A 115 -2.67 -10.84 -17.80
CA ALA A 115 -1.36 -10.27 -18.09
C ALA A 115 -1.19 -8.85 -17.51
N VAL A 116 -2.21 -7.99 -17.64
CA VAL A 116 -2.21 -6.65 -17.02
C VAL A 116 -2.15 -6.76 -15.50
N HIS A 117 -2.86 -7.72 -14.90
CA HIS A 117 -2.80 -7.97 -13.47
C HIS A 117 -1.38 -8.34 -13.00
N VAL A 118 -0.69 -9.27 -13.69
CA VAL A 118 0.72 -9.59 -13.41
C VAL A 118 1.61 -8.36 -13.56
N GLY A 119 1.37 -7.56 -14.61
CA GLY A 119 2.08 -6.30 -14.85
C GLY A 119 1.97 -5.31 -13.69
N LEU A 120 0.74 -5.03 -13.26
CA LEU A 120 0.45 -4.10 -12.17
C LEU A 120 0.95 -4.63 -10.82
N MET A 121 0.87 -5.93 -10.58
CA MET A 121 1.46 -6.55 -9.38
C MET A 121 2.97 -6.30 -9.32
N CYS A 122 3.70 -6.62 -10.39
CA CYS A 122 5.15 -6.40 -10.46
C CYS A 122 5.51 -4.92 -10.32
N ALA A 123 4.73 -4.03 -10.95
CA ALA A 123 4.91 -2.59 -10.82
C ALA A 123 4.65 -2.10 -9.38
N THR A 124 3.73 -2.73 -8.65
CA THR A 124 3.45 -2.39 -7.24
C THR A 124 4.66 -2.72 -6.35
N PHE A 125 5.26 -3.91 -6.51
CA PHE A 125 6.49 -4.28 -5.79
C PHE A 125 7.68 -3.41 -6.18
N TRP A 126 7.82 -3.09 -7.46
CA TRP A 126 8.86 -2.17 -7.94
C TRP A 126 8.67 -0.76 -7.37
N CYS A 127 7.44 -0.24 -7.36
CA CYS A 127 7.13 1.06 -6.79
C CYS A 127 7.38 1.08 -5.28
N LEU A 128 7.07 -0.01 -4.56
CA LEU A 128 7.38 -0.15 -3.14
C LEU A 128 8.89 -0.07 -2.89
N LEU A 129 9.69 -0.80 -3.68
CA LEU A 129 11.15 -0.75 -3.63
C LEU A 129 11.66 0.69 -3.82
N LEU A 130 11.20 1.40 -4.86
CA LEU A 130 11.63 2.77 -5.12
C LEU A 130 11.22 3.75 -4.02
N ASN A 131 10.02 3.59 -3.45
CA ASN A 131 9.61 4.35 -2.26
C ASN A 131 10.59 4.13 -1.10
N GLY A 132 11.18 2.94 -0.98
CA GLY A 132 12.18 2.67 0.03
C GLY A 132 13.49 3.46 -0.12
N PHE A 133 13.83 3.90 -1.34
CA PHE A 133 14.99 4.76 -1.60
C PHE A 133 14.72 6.25 -1.33
N VAL A 134 13.46 6.69 -1.34
CA VAL A 134 13.09 8.10 -1.09
C VAL A 134 13.58 8.56 0.29
N GLY A 135 13.49 7.69 1.30
CA GLY A 135 13.95 8.00 2.65
C GLY A 135 15.46 8.24 2.78
N PHE A 136 16.27 7.77 1.83
CA PHE A 136 17.70 8.05 1.77
C PHE A 136 18.05 9.33 1.00
N GLN A 137 17.04 10.08 0.54
CA GLN A 137 17.20 11.34 -0.21
C GLN A 137 18.08 11.21 -1.46
N PHE A 138 18.11 10.04 -2.10
CA PHE A 138 18.87 9.83 -3.34
C PHE A 138 18.39 10.73 -4.49
N ALA A 139 17.08 11.01 -4.51
CA ALA A 139 16.47 12.07 -5.28
C ALA A 139 15.71 12.98 -4.32
N GLU A 140 15.78 14.28 -4.53
CA GLU A 140 14.99 15.24 -3.75
C GLU A 140 13.49 14.90 -3.88
N ASP A 141 12.86 14.69 -2.73
CA ASP A 141 11.45 14.33 -2.63
C ASP A 141 10.53 15.41 -3.23
N GLY A 142 9.45 14.99 -3.89
CA GLY A 142 8.49 15.90 -4.52
C GLY A 142 8.99 16.61 -5.78
N THR A 143 10.25 16.44 -6.17
CA THR A 143 10.77 16.96 -7.44
C THR A 143 10.12 16.25 -8.63
N PRO A 144 9.99 16.93 -9.78
CA PRO A 144 9.49 16.27 -10.99
C PRO A 144 10.35 15.07 -11.39
N LEU A 145 11.66 15.11 -11.12
CA LEU A 145 12.57 14.01 -11.41
C LEU A 145 12.22 12.77 -10.58
N SER A 146 12.05 12.91 -9.25
CA SER A 146 11.59 11.82 -8.37
C SER A 146 10.30 11.19 -8.90
N LEU A 147 9.27 12.01 -9.13
CA LEU A 147 7.94 11.54 -9.53
C LEU A 147 7.92 10.87 -10.90
N TRP A 148 8.59 11.46 -11.90
CA TRP A 148 8.64 10.88 -13.24
C TRP A 148 9.50 9.62 -13.28
N SER A 149 10.56 9.53 -12.46
CA SER A 149 11.36 8.31 -12.35
C SER A 149 10.53 7.13 -11.83
N ILE A 150 9.75 7.32 -10.75
CA ILE A 150 8.88 6.28 -10.20
C ILE A 150 7.78 5.90 -11.19
N ARG A 151 7.13 6.89 -11.83
CA ARG A 151 6.05 6.64 -12.79
C ARG A 151 6.53 5.87 -14.02
N LEU A 152 7.59 6.36 -14.68
CA LEU A 152 8.07 5.76 -15.92
C LEU A 152 8.71 4.39 -15.68
N SER A 153 9.48 4.23 -14.60
CA SER A 153 10.08 2.92 -14.30
C SER A 153 9.02 1.89 -13.89
N SER A 154 8.02 2.26 -13.08
CA SER A 154 6.92 1.36 -12.73
C SER A 154 6.07 1.00 -13.95
N LEU A 155 5.82 1.97 -14.84
CA LEU A 155 5.14 1.71 -16.12
C LEU A 155 5.95 0.78 -17.03
N ALA A 156 7.26 0.98 -17.13
CA ALA A 156 8.14 0.11 -17.90
C ALA A 156 8.12 -1.32 -17.37
N ILE A 157 8.23 -1.51 -16.05
CA ILE A 157 8.13 -2.83 -15.41
C ILE A 157 6.75 -3.44 -15.67
N ALA A 158 5.66 -2.67 -15.55
CA ALA A 158 4.31 -3.16 -15.82
C ALA A 158 4.18 -3.69 -17.26
N VAL A 159 4.66 -2.93 -18.25
CA VAL A 159 4.58 -3.30 -19.67
C VAL A 159 5.46 -4.51 -19.97
N ILE A 160 6.70 -4.54 -19.48
CA ILE A 160 7.63 -5.65 -19.71
C ILE A 160 7.07 -6.96 -19.12
N THR A 161 6.62 -6.92 -17.86
CA THR A 161 6.10 -8.11 -17.19
C THR A 161 4.74 -8.56 -17.72
N ALA A 162 3.87 -7.62 -18.14
CA ALA A 162 2.66 -7.95 -18.88
C ALA A 162 2.96 -8.61 -20.24
N PHE A 163 3.99 -8.13 -20.96
CA PHE A 163 4.43 -8.73 -22.21
C PHE A 163 4.96 -10.16 -22.00
N ILE A 164 5.75 -10.40 -20.95
CA ILE A 164 6.20 -11.75 -20.58
C ILE A 164 5.00 -12.65 -20.24
N ALA A 165 4.01 -12.14 -19.49
CA ALA A 165 2.82 -12.90 -19.13
C ALA A 165 2.00 -13.29 -20.37
N ILE A 166 1.64 -12.33 -21.23
CA ILE A 166 0.86 -12.62 -22.44
C ILE A 166 1.63 -13.49 -23.44
N GLY A 167 2.94 -13.28 -23.58
CA GLY A 167 3.82 -14.12 -24.39
C GLY A 167 3.84 -15.56 -23.88
N THR A 168 3.86 -15.75 -22.56
CA THR A 168 3.76 -17.06 -21.92
C THR A 168 2.40 -17.70 -22.18
N PHE A 169 1.28 -16.99 -21.98
CA PHE A 169 -0.07 -17.54 -22.17
C PHE A 169 -0.36 -17.95 -23.60
N LYS A 170 0.18 -17.21 -24.58
CA LYS A 170 -0.07 -17.46 -26.01
C LYS A 170 1.00 -18.30 -26.71
N GLY A 171 2.08 -18.68 -26.02
CA GLY A 171 3.16 -19.42 -26.64
C GLY A 171 3.98 -18.60 -27.65
N ILE A 172 4.12 -17.29 -27.44
CA ILE A 172 4.76 -16.36 -28.38
C ILE A 172 6.17 -16.01 -27.88
N ALA A 173 7.10 -15.70 -28.80
CA ALA A 173 8.47 -15.25 -28.50
C ALA A 173 9.33 -16.28 -27.72
N GLY A 174 9.11 -17.57 -27.95
CA GLY A 174 9.87 -18.65 -27.30
C GLY A 174 9.45 -18.92 -25.86
N LEU A 175 8.39 -18.27 -25.38
CA LEU A 175 7.74 -18.56 -24.12
C LEU A 175 6.69 -19.65 -24.33
N ASP A 176 6.54 -20.54 -23.36
CA ASP A 176 5.66 -21.71 -23.44
C ASP A 176 4.77 -21.80 -22.18
N PRO A 177 3.43 -21.92 -22.33
CA PRO A 177 2.52 -22.13 -21.19
C PRO A 177 2.82 -23.39 -20.39
N GLN A 178 3.48 -24.41 -20.97
CA GLN A 178 3.86 -25.65 -20.29
C GLN A 178 5.14 -25.49 -19.46
N LYS A 179 6.04 -24.60 -19.87
CA LYS A 179 7.31 -24.32 -19.19
C LYS A 179 7.44 -22.82 -18.91
N PRO A 180 6.57 -22.26 -18.06
CA PRO A 180 6.49 -20.82 -17.80
C PRO A 180 7.61 -20.31 -16.87
N ILE A 181 8.87 -20.64 -17.16
CA ILE A 181 10.02 -20.31 -16.31
C ILE A 181 10.17 -18.79 -16.16
N ALA A 182 10.07 -18.05 -17.27
CA ALA A 182 10.19 -16.59 -17.24
C ALA A 182 9.10 -15.94 -16.36
N LEU A 183 7.84 -16.38 -16.52
CA LEU A 183 6.72 -15.94 -15.69
C LEU A 183 6.94 -16.28 -14.21
N TRP A 184 7.48 -17.47 -13.91
CA TRP A 184 7.77 -17.90 -12.55
C TRP A 184 8.84 -17.02 -11.89
N ILE A 185 9.91 -16.68 -12.62
CA ILE A 185 10.99 -15.81 -12.14
C ILE A 185 10.45 -14.41 -11.80
N ILE A 186 9.66 -13.80 -12.70
CA ILE A 186 9.12 -12.45 -12.42
C ILE A 186 8.11 -12.48 -11.28
N TYR A 187 7.27 -13.51 -11.20
CA TYR A 187 6.20 -13.59 -10.21
C TYR A 187 6.74 -13.79 -8.79
N PHE A 188 7.75 -14.66 -8.62
CA PHE A 188 8.29 -15.00 -7.30
C PHE A 188 9.63 -14.35 -7.00
N ILE A 189 10.64 -14.54 -7.85
CA ILE A 189 12.01 -14.07 -7.55
C ILE A 189 12.08 -12.55 -7.61
N PHE A 190 11.62 -11.94 -8.70
CA PHE A 190 11.73 -10.49 -8.87
C PHE A 190 10.92 -9.72 -7.82
N ASN A 191 9.65 -10.09 -7.63
CA ASN A 191 8.80 -9.47 -6.60
C ASN A 191 9.32 -9.74 -5.18
N GLY A 192 9.74 -10.96 -4.89
CA GLY A 192 10.32 -11.34 -3.60
C GLY A 192 11.61 -10.58 -3.30
N ALA A 193 12.50 -10.43 -4.29
CA ALA A 193 13.73 -9.66 -4.15
C ALA A 193 13.43 -8.17 -3.91
N ALA A 194 12.52 -7.56 -4.68
CA ALA A 194 12.11 -6.17 -4.49
C ALA A 194 11.56 -5.93 -3.08
N PHE A 195 10.72 -6.84 -2.58
CA PHE A 195 10.19 -6.78 -1.22
C PHE A 195 11.28 -6.92 -0.14
N VAL A 196 12.16 -7.92 -0.26
CA VAL A 196 13.24 -8.13 0.74
C VAL A 196 14.20 -6.94 0.77
N ILE A 197 14.59 -6.41 -0.39
CA ILE A 197 15.45 -5.23 -0.47
C ILE A 197 14.74 -4.03 0.18
N TYR A 198 13.45 -3.81 -0.11
CA TYR A 198 12.66 -2.75 0.55
C TYR A 198 12.71 -2.87 2.08
N VAL A 199 12.44 -4.06 2.63
CA VAL A 199 12.45 -4.30 4.08
C VAL A 199 13.82 -4.01 4.68
N ILE A 200 14.90 -4.49 4.05
CA ILE A 200 16.27 -4.23 4.51
C ILE A 200 16.56 -2.71 4.51
N LEU A 201 16.20 -2.01 3.43
CA LEU A 201 16.38 -0.56 3.33
C LEU A 201 15.63 0.18 4.43
N GLN A 202 14.38 -0.20 4.73
CA GLN A 202 13.61 0.46 5.79
C GLN A 202 14.19 0.21 7.18
N VAL A 203 14.64 -1.02 7.46
CA VAL A 203 15.30 -1.32 8.74
C VAL A 203 16.59 -0.53 8.90
N VAL A 204 17.42 -0.44 7.85
CA VAL A 204 18.66 0.35 7.86
C VAL A 204 18.37 1.83 8.08
N LEU A 205 17.35 2.37 7.43
CA LEU A 205 16.95 3.77 7.59
C LEU A 205 16.53 4.06 9.03
N VAL A 206 15.65 3.24 9.61
CA VAL A 206 15.15 3.47 10.97
C VAL A 206 16.28 3.32 12.00
N LEU A 207 17.16 2.33 11.85
CA LEU A 207 18.23 2.09 12.82
C LEU A 207 19.34 3.14 12.79
N ASN A 208 19.64 3.71 11.63
CA ASN A 208 20.76 4.65 11.47
C ASN A 208 20.34 6.12 11.49
N THR A 209 19.10 6.44 11.14
CA THR A 209 18.66 7.83 10.93
C THR A 209 17.64 8.30 11.96
N LEU A 210 16.78 7.42 12.49
CA LEU A 210 15.68 7.83 13.37
C LEU A 210 15.97 7.52 14.85
N ASP A 211 15.61 8.47 15.72
CA ASP A 211 15.67 8.28 17.18
C ASP A 211 14.48 7.45 17.70
N ASP A 212 13.28 7.61 17.12
CA ASP A 212 12.10 6.82 17.45
C ASP A 212 12.15 5.46 16.73
N ARG A 213 12.20 4.38 17.52
CA ARG A 213 12.23 2.99 17.02
C ARG A 213 10.87 2.34 16.89
N TRP A 214 9.79 3.04 17.25
CA TRP A 214 8.42 2.56 17.05
C TRP A 214 8.14 2.06 15.61
N PRO A 215 8.63 2.71 14.54
CA PRO A 215 8.42 2.25 13.16
C PRO A 215 8.98 0.85 12.85
N LEU A 216 9.94 0.34 13.64
CA LEU A 216 10.42 -1.04 13.49
C LEU A 216 9.32 -2.07 13.77
N GLY A 217 8.40 -1.75 14.68
CA GLY A 217 7.22 -2.56 14.94
C GLY A 217 6.32 -2.66 13.72
N ASP A 218 6.11 -1.54 13.02
CA ASP A 218 5.30 -1.51 11.80
C ASP A 218 5.91 -2.37 10.69
N ILE A 219 7.23 -2.29 10.50
CA ILE A 219 7.96 -3.13 9.53
C ILE A 219 7.84 -4.62 9.91
N LEU A 220 8.01 -4.96 11.19
CA LEU A 220 7.94 -6.34 11.67
C LEU A 220 6.55 -6.94 11.45
N PHE A 221 5.49 -6.23 11.80
CA PHE A 221 4.11 -6.68 11.58
C PHE A 221 3.78 -6.76 10.09
N GLY A 222 4.25 -5.82 9.27
CA GLY A 222 4.11 -5.87 7.81
C GLY A 222 4.74 -7.13 7.20
N LEU A 223 5.98 -7.44 7.60
CA LEU A 223 6.69 -8.65 7.19
C LEU A 223 5.96 -9.92 7.65
N PHE A 224 5.50 -9.93 8.90
CA PHE A 224 4.76 -11.05 9.49
C PHE A 224 3.47 -11.34 8.72
N PHE A 225 2.63 -10.33 8.49
CA PHE A 225 1.38 -10.50 7.75
C PHE A 225 1.64 -10.94 6.31
N PHE A 226 2.61 -10.33 5.61
CA PHE A 226 2.94 -10.75 4.26
C PHE A 226 3.42 -12.20 4.20
N ALA A 227 4.38 -12.59 5.05
CA ALA A 227 4.95 -13.93 5.07
C ALA A 227 3.90 -15.00 5.42
N ILE A 228 3.06 -14.76 6.43
CA ILE A 228 1.97 -15.67 6.78
C ILE A 228 0.95 -15.75 5.65
N GLY A 229 0.62 -14.63 5.00
CA GLY A 229 -0.24 -14.63 3.82
C GLY A 229 0.27 -15.57 2.72
N GLN A 230 1.57 -15.48 2.37
CA GLN A 230 2.17 -16.39 1.38
C GLN A 230 2.12 -17.86 1.81
N VAL A 231 2.38 -18.14 3.09
CA VAL A 231 2.32 -19.50 3.65
C VAL A 231 0.90 -20.07 3.63
N LEU A 232 -0.11 -19.27 3.98
CA LEU A 232 -1.51 -19.68 3.96
C LEU A 232 -2.00 -19.97 2.54
N VAL A 233 -1.57 -19.19 1.55
CA VAL A 233 -1.92 -19.41 0.14
C VAL A 233 -1.21 -20.63 -0.42
N PHE A 234 0.13 -20.72 -0.30
CA PHE A 234 0.88 -21.73 -1.06
C PHE A 234 1.07 -23.07 -0.34
N VAL A 235 0.97 -23.10 1.00
CA VAL A 235 1.20 -24.32 1.78
C VAL A 235 -0.10 -24.87 2.37
N PHE A 236 -0.93 -24.01 2.98
CA PHE A 236 -2.09 -24.45 3.75
C PHE A 236 -3.43 -24.34 3.02
N SER A 237 -3.49 -23.77 1.81
CA SER A 237 -4.76 -23.49 1.12
C SER A 237 -5.65 -24.73 0.96
N LEU A 238 -5.10 -25.87 0.54
CA LEU A 238 -5.85 -27.14 0.44
C LEU A 238 -6.40 -27.61 1.80
N ASN A 239 -5.58 -27.54 2.85
CA ASN A 239 -5.97 -27.95 4.20
C ASN A 239 -7.07 -27.04 4.75
N ILE A 240 -6.99 -25.73 4.50
CA ILE A 240 -7.99 -24.75 4.91
C ILE A 240 -9.30 -24.98 4.15
N CYS A 241 -9.22 -25.20 2.84
CA CYS A 241 -10.39 -25.41 1.99
C CYS A 241 -11.16 -26.69 2.35
N THR A 242 -10.45 -27.80 2.60
CA THR A 242 -11.06 -29.07 3.02
C THR A 242 -11.62 -28.98 4.45
N ALA A 243 -10.89 -28.36 5.39
CA ALA A 243 -11.37 -28.16 6.75
C ALA A 243 -12.59 -27.22 6.83
N SER A 244 -12.65 -26.21 5.97
CA SER A 244 -13.77 -25.25 5.90
C SER A 244 -14.95 -25.76 5.09
N LYS A 245 -14.93 -27.00 4.58
CA LYS A 245 -15.97 -27.56 3.70
C LYS A 245 -16.23 -26.70 2.45
N HIS A 246 -15.16 -26.21 1.81
CA HIS A 246 -15.23 -25.35 0.62
C HIS A 246 -15.92 -23.98 0.86
N TYR A 247 -15.98 -23.48 2.10
CA TYR A 247 -16.48 -22.11 2.34
C TYR A 247 -15.40 -21.05 2.18
N ILE A 248 -14.15 -21.38 2.53
CA ILE A 248 -13.01 -20.46 2.58
C ILE A 248 -11.76 -21.21 2.12
N ASP A 249 -10.91 -20.58 1.32
CA ASP A 249 -9.63 -21.11 0.85
C ASP A 249 -8.45 -20.24 1.32
N GLY A 250 -7.23 -20.62 0.93
CA GLY A 250 -6.03 -19.84 1.27
C GLY A 250 -6.00 -18.46 0.62
N VAL A 251 -6.67 -18.27 -0.54
CA VAL A 251 -6.70 -16.99 -1.25
C VAL A 251 -7.46 -15.94 -0.45
N PHE A 252 -8.54 -16.32 0.24
CA PHE A 252 -9.25 -15.45 1.19
C PHE A 252 -8.32 -14.90 2.28
N PHE A 253 -7.58 -15.78 2.98
CA PHE A 253 -6.65 -15.35 4.02
C PHE A 253 -5.45 -14.60 3.45
N GLY A 254 -5.00 -14.97 2.25
CA GLY A 254 -3.99 -14.24 1.49
C GLY A 254 -4.39 -12.79 1.23
N ALA A 255 -5.63 -12.55 0.78
CA ALA A 255 -6.16 -11.20 0.54
C ALA A 255 -6.21 -10.38 1.85
N ILE A 256 -6.66 -10.97 2.96
CA ILE A 256 -6.67 -10.32 4.28
C ILE A 256 -5.25 -9.96 4.71
N CYS A 257 -4.32 -10.92 4.65
CA CYS A 257 -2.95 -10.73 5.07
C CYS A 257 -2.22 -9.69 4.20
N THR A 258 -2.48 -9.66 2.90
CA THR A 258 -1.96 -8.64 1.99
C THR A 258 -2.51 -7.25 2.34
N LEU A 259 -3.82 -7.12 2.59
CA LEU A 259 -4.40 -5.86 3.05
C LEU A 259 -3.75 -5.38 4.35
N LEU A 260 -3.62 -6.26 5.34
CA LEU A 260 -2.97 -5.94 6.61
C LEU A 260 -1.50 -5.53 6.42
N ALA A 261 -0.76 -6.20 5.55
CA ALA A 261 0.62 -5.83 5.22
C ALA A 261 0.70 -4.43 4.59
N VAL A 262 -0.19 -4.11 3.65
CA VAL A 262 -0.27 -2.78 3.03
C VAL A 262 -0.69 -1.71 4.05
N MET A 263 -1.57 -2.04 5.00
CA MET A 263 -1.90 -1.15 6.11
C MET A 263 -0.69 -0.88 7.01
N MET A 264 0.20 -1.86 7.22
CA MET A 264 1.43 -1.63 7.96
C MET A 264 2.43 -0.78 7.18
N VAL A 265 2.48 -0.88 5.85
CA VAL A 265 3.26 0.06 5.01
C VAL A 265 2.73 1.49 5.16
N TYR A 266 1.41 1.68 5.18
CA TYR A 266 0.81 2.99 5.45
C TYR A 266 1.17 3.49 6.85
N LYS A 267 1.02 2.67 7.89
CA LYS A 267 1.36 3.06 9.27
C LYS A 267 2.82 3.40 9.43
N TYR A 268 3.71 2.62 8.83
CA TYR A 268 5.13 2.91 8.79
C TYR A 268 5.40 4.30 8.18
N TRP A 269 4.85 4.58 6.98
CA TRP A 269 5.00 5.89 6.33
C TRP A 269 4.42 7.03 7.19
N ASP A 270 3.26 6.81 7.80
CA ASP A 270 2.62 7.80 8.68
C ASP A 270 3.47 8.07 9.93
N SER A 271 4.08 7.03 10.50
CA SER A 271 4.89 7.14 11.71
C SER A 271 6.23 7.86 11.50
N ILE A 272 6.79 7.85 10.29
CA ILE A 272 8.02 8.59 9.97
C ILE A 272 7.74 10.03 9.48
N THR A 273 6.46 10.42 9.32
CA THR A 273 6.02 11.75 8.84
C THR A 273 5.13 12.47 9.86
N LYS A 274 5.43 12.34 11.17
CA LYS A 274 4.60 12.87 12.26
C LYS A 274 4.63 14.40 12.40
N GLU A 275 5.74 15.05 12.02
CA GLU A 275 6.05 16.45 12.37
C GLU A 275 5.17 17.51 11.64
N ASP A 276 4.40 17.14 10.62
CA ASP A 276 3.61 18.10 9.83
C ASP A 276 2.33 18.59 10.52
N LEU A 277 1.84 17.88 11.53
CA LEU A 277 0.60 18.26 12.22
C LEU A 277 0.85 19.29 13.32
N GLU A 278 2.09 19.48 13.76
CA GLU A 278 2.46 20.44 14.81
C GLU A 278 2.40 21.90 14.32
N PHE A 279 2.47 22.13 13.01
CA PHE A 279 2.32 23.46 12.42
C PHE A 279 0.87 23.80 12.03
N SER A 280 -0.05 22.83 12.13
CA SER A 280 -1.49 23.08 12.09
C SER A 280 -2.02 23.35 13.50
N VAL A 281 -1.37 24.30 14.21
CA VAL A 281 -2.02 24.98 15.33
C VAL A 281 -3.17 25.79 14.74
N GLY A 282 -4.37 25.21 14.74
CA GLY A 282 -5.59 25.99 14.74
C GLY A 282 -5.45 27.05 15.82
N GLY A 283 -5.76 28.32 15.49
CA GLY A 283 -5.52 29.52 16.30
C GLY A 283 -6.11 29.52 17.70
N LYS A 284 -5.60 28.66 18.58
CA LYS A 284 -5.57 28.84 20.01
C LYS A 284 -4.11 29.10 20.35
N GLN A 285 -3.79 30.39 20.35
CA GLN A 285 -2.64 30.94 21.05
C GLN A 285 -2.36 30.13 22.31
N ASN A 286 -1.10 29.74 22.48
CA ASN A 286 -0.57 29.30 23.75
C ASN A 286 -0.95 30.36 24.81
N ILE A 287 -1.93 30.05 25.66
CA ILE A 287 -2.41 30.90 26.77
C ILE A 287 -1.33 31.01 27.90
N TRP A 288 -0.19 30.36 27.74
CA TRP A 288 0.80 30.20 28.81
C TRP A 288 2.12 30.97 28.63
N GLU A 289 2.25 31.85 27.63
CA GLU A 289 3.48 32.67 27.44
C GLU A 289 3.34 34.15 27.84
N VAL A 290 2.47 34.49 28.80
CA VAL A 290 2.51 35.84 29.42
C VAL A 290 2.42 35.76 30.95
N LYS A 291 3.51 35.29 31.55
CA LYS A 291 3.96 35.55 32.93
C LYS A 291 5.38 34.96 32.94
N GLU A 292 6.46 35.72 32.84
CA GLU A 292 6.86 36.83 33.70
C GLU A 292 7.84 37.73 32.93
N MET A 293 7.38 38.93 32.57
CA MET A 293 8.25 40.06 32.22
C MET A 293 7.70 41.29 32.97
N HIS A 294 7.77 41.25 34.29
CA HIS A 294 7.74 42.45 35.13
C HIS A 294 8.66 42.20 36.32
N GLY A 295 9.95 42.36 36.02
CA GLY A 295 11.02 42.34 37.00
C GLY A 295 12.00 43.46 36.74
N GLU A 296 11.54 44.61 36.25
CA GLU A 296 12.31 45.85 36.09
C GLU A 296 11.30 46.98 35.89
N ASP A 297 11.07 47.75 36.96
CA ASP A 297 10.87 49.21 36.98
C ASP A 297 10.33 49.66 38.35
N GLU A 298 11.29 49.95 39.23
CA GLU A 298 11.40 51.11 40.12
C GLU A 298 10.18 51.68 40.89
N PHE A 299 10.40 51.84 42.21
CA PHE A 299 10.06 53.02 43.00
C PHE A 299 8.81 53.83 42.61
N ALA A 300 7.68 53.57 43.27
CA ALA A 300 6.70 54.63 43.56
C ALA A 300 5.76 54.23 44.71
N TYR A 301 5.92 54.90 45.85
CA TYR A 301 4.97 54.89 46.96
C TYR A 301 3.74 55.75 46.57
N GLY A 302 2.54 55.17 46.52
CA GLY A 302 1.29 55.90 46.26
C GLY A 302 0.05 55.10 46.70
N PRO A 303 -0.98 55.73 47.29
CA PRO A 303 -2.06 55.03 47.99
C PRO A 303 -3.07 54.40 47.03
N PRO A 304 -3.85 53.39 47.47
CA PRO A 304 -4.67 52.57 46.59
C PRO A 304 -5.91 53.34 46.10
N SER A 305 -6.21 53.26 44.80
CA SER A 305 -7.44 53.76 44.19
C SER A 305 -8.46 52.63 43.92
N ASP A 306 -9.74 52.99 44.08
CA ASP A 306 -10.97 52.17 44.22
C ASP A 306 -11.25 51.12 43.11
N PRO A 307 -11.97 50.00 43.40
CA PRO A 307 -12.12 48.84 42.50
C PRO A 307 -13.13 48.96 41.34
N TYR A 308 -13.75 50.10 41.08
CA TYR A 308 -14.76 50.23 40.01
C TYR A 308 -14.72 51.61 39.35
N GLY A 309 -14.33 51.69 38.07
CA GLY A 309 -14.51 52.91 37.28
C GLY A 309 -13.75 52.97 35.95
N TYR A 310 -14.51 53.00 34.85
CA TYR A 310 -14.11 53.26 33.47
C TYR A 310 -13.10 54.40 33.28
N PRO A 311 -12.27 54.37 32.22
CA PRO A 311 -11.31 55.44 31.95
C PRO A 311 -12.03 56.76 31.64
N LYS A 312 -11.76 57.79 32.47
CA LYS A 312 -12.07 59.18 32.14
C LYS A 312 -11.12 59.64 31.03
N ALA A 313 -11.67 59.89 29.85
CA ALA A 313 -11.01 60.72 28.86
C ALA A 313 -10.93 62.16 29.41
N THR A 314 -9.76 62.78 29.35
CA THR A 314 -9.67 64.24 29.42
C THR A 314 -8.48 64.71 28.59
N SER A 315 -8.83 65.40 27.50
CA SER A 315 -7.93 66.23 26.70
C SER A 315 -7.54 67.48 27.50
N THR A 316 -6.33 67.99 27.28
CA THR A 316 -6.07 69.44 27.34
C THR A 316 -4.76 69.79 26.62
N TYR A 317 -4.92 70.67 25.62
CA TYR A 317 -3.93 71.56 25.03
C TYR A 317 -3.33 72.53 26.07
N TYR A 318 -2.09 73.00 25.83
CA TYR A 318 -1.56 74.39 25.92
C TYR A 318 -0.01 74.28 25.95
N GLU A 319 0.72 74.58 24.86
CA GLU A 319 1.15 75.89 24.34
C GLU A 319 2.28 76.56 25.17
N GLU A 320 3.41 76.76 24.47
CA GLU A 320 4.46 77.78 24.57
C GLU A 320 5.19 78.08 25.90
N ARG A 321 6.53 78.02 25.82
CA ARG A 321 7.43 78.96 26.52
C ARG A 321 8.79 79.09 25.80
N TYR A 322 9.05 80.34 25.37
CA TYR A 322 10.32 81.05 25.10
C TYR A 322 11.34 80.45 24.12
#